data_AF-A0A8C7JZI8-F1
#
_entry.id   AF-A0A8C7JZI8-F1
#
_cell.length_a   1.000
_cell.length_b   1.000
_cell.length_c   1.000
_cell.angle_alpha   90.00
_cell.angle_beta   90.00
_cell.angle_gamma   90.00
#
_symmetry.space_group_name_H-M   'P 1'
#
loop_
_entity.id
_entity.type
_entity.pdbx_description
1 polymer ?
#
loop_
_entity_poly.entity_id
_entity_poly.type
_entity_poly.pdbx_seq_one_letter_code
_entity_poly.pdbx_strand_id
1 'polypeptide(L)'
;MDKLLRKENLDLKLTPYKVLATSTKHGFMQFVQSVPVAEVLATEGNIQSFFRKHAPSDKGPYGISAELMDTYVKSCGESTRELDRIHP
;
A
#
# COMPACT_ATOMS: atom_id res chain seq x y z
N MET A 1 10.70 1.07 11.54
CA MET A 1 10.10 2.42 11.44
C MET A 1 8.66 2.45 11.93
N ASP A 2 7.79 1.48 11.56
CA ASP A 2 6.36 1.43 11.96
C ASP A 2 6.06 1.59 13.45
N LYS A 3 6.89 0.99 14.32
CA LYS A 3 6.67 1.06 15.78
C LYS A 3 6.92 2.45 16.37
N LEU A 4 7.74 3.28 15.71
CA LEU A 4 7.98 4.67 16.12
C LEU A 4 6.88 5.59 15.57
N LEU A 5 6.39 5.35 14.35
CA LEU A 5 5.32 6.15 13.72
C LEU A 5 3.93 5.89 14.33
N ARG A 6 3.63 4.66 14.75
CA ARG A 6 2.43 4.36 15.56
C ARG A 6 2.43 5.04 16.92
N LYS A 7 3.62 5.39 17.44
CA LYS A 7 3.79 6.08 18.74
C LYS A 7 3.41 7.57 18.66
N GLU A 8 3.44 8.14 17.45
CA GLU A 8 3.06 9.53 17.14
C GLU A 8 1.63 9.64 16.54
N ASN A 9 0.76 8.62 16.70
CA ASN A 9 -0.61 8.58 16.14
C ASN A 9 -0.73 8.67 14.61
N LEU A 10 0.32 8.32 13.84
CA LEU A 10 0.27 8.27 12.38
C LEU A 10 0.16 6.82 11.90
N ASP A 11 -1.07 6.31 11.73
CA ASP A 11 -1.30 4.99 11.13
C ASP A 11 -1.30 5.09 9.61
N LEU A 12 -0.13 4.81 9.03
CA LEU A 12 0.14 4.94 7.58
C LEU A 12 -0.31 3.70 6.79
N LYS A 13 -0.94 2.73 7.47
CA LYS A 13 -1.47 1.50 6.88
C LYS A 13 -0.44 0.70 6.09
N LEU A 14 0.84 0.84 6.41
CA LEU A 14 1.88 -0.03 5.89
C LEU A 14 1.59 -1.47 6.34
N THR A 15 1.71 -2.42 5.40
CA THR A 15 1.67 -3.86 5.69
C THR A 15 3.10 -4.41 5.68
N PRO A 16 3.89 -4.24 6.75
CA PRO A 16 5.26 -4.73 6.79
C PRO A 16 5.27 -6.26 6.70
N TYR A 17 5.89 -6.78 5.64
CA TYR A 17 6.01 -8.20 5.38
C TYR A 17 7.12 -8.80 6.24
N LYS A 18 6.81 -9.88 6.97
CA LYS A 18 7.85 -10.63 7.69
C LYS A 18 8.71 -11.40 6.69
N VAL A 19 10.02 -11.21 6.77
CA VAL A 19 11.01 -11.96 5.99
C VAL A 19 11.87 -12.81 6.93
N LEU A 20 12.13 -14.06 6.55
CA LEU A 20 13.00 -15.00 7.24
C LEU A 20 14.02 -15.56 6.25
N ALA A 21 15.26 -15.09 6.31
CA ALA A 21 16.35 -15.65 5.51
C ALA A 21 16.82 -16.96 6.15
N THR A 22 16.73 -18.07 5.41
CA THR A 22 17.22 -19.39 5.85
C THR A 22 18.61 -19.69 5.33
N SER A 23 19.07 -18.97 4.29
CA SER A 23 20.40 -19.02 3.70
C SER A 23 20.69 -17.71 2.94
N THR A 24 21.91 -17.55 2.42
CA THR A 24 22.28 -16.40 1.58
C THR A 24 21.52 -16.36 0.24
N LYS A 25 20.92 -17.48 -0.18
CA LYS A 25 20.17 -17.60 -1.44
C LYS A 25 18.70 -17.99 -1.24
N HIS A 26 18.28 -18.30 -0.02
CA HIS A 26 16.96 -18.83 0.27
C HIS A 26 16.37 -18.16 1.50
N GLY A 27 15.07 -17.91 1.46
CA GLY A 27 14.33 -17.34 2.56
C GLY A 27 12.84 -17.41 2.28
N PHE A 28 12.06 -17.16 3.33
CA PHE A 28 10.62 -17.08 3.27
C PHE A 28 10.19 -15.62 3.42
N MET A 29 9.19 -15.23 2.66
CA MET A 29 8.51 -13.95 2.81
C MET A 29 7.05 -14.23 3.13
N GLN A 30 6.50 -13.49 4.08
CA GLN A 30 5.08 -13.54 4.38
C GLN A 30 4.29 -13.21 3.12
N PHE A 31 3.39 -14.10 2.73
CA PHE A 31 2.42 -13.81 1.69
C PHE A 31 1.31 -12.94 2.27
N VAL A 32 1.04 -11.80 1.63
CA VAL A 32 -0.18 -11.01 1.86
C VAL A 32 -0.93 -11.01 0.55
N GLN A 33 -2.24 -11.23 0.63
CA GLN A 33 -3.11 -11.22 -0.53
C GLN A 33 -3.10 -9.82 -1.15
N SER A 34 -2.49 -9.68 -2.33
CA SER A 34 -2.35 -8.41 -3.05
C SER A 34 -2.50 -8.63 -4.55
N VAL A 35 -3.05 -7.64 -5.25
CA VAL A 35 -3.13 -7.64 -6.72
C VAL A 35 -2.05 -6.68 -7.25
N PRO A 36 -1.19 -7.12 -8.18
CA PRO A 36 -0.16 -6.25 -8.74
C PRO A 36 -0.80 -5.13 -9.57
N VAL A 37 -0.27 -3.91 -9.44
CA VAL A 37 -0.81 -2.73 -10.13
C VAL A 37 -0.86 -2.91 -11.65
N ALA A 38 0.13 -3.62 -12.23
CA ALA A 38 0.14 -3.93 -13.66
C ALA A 38 -1.06 -4.78 -14.11
N GLU A 39 -1.48 -5.75 -13.29
CA GLU A 39 -2.67 -6.57 -13.57
C GLU A 39 -3.93 -5.72 -13.45
N VAL A 40 -4.03 -4.88 -12.41
CA VAL A 40 -5.15 -3.94 -12.24
C VAL A 40 -5.30 -3.02 -13.45
N LEU A 41 -4.20 -2.48 -13.97
CA LEU A 41 -4.22 -1.63 -15.17
C LEU A 41 -4.62 -2.42 -16.42
N ALA A 42 -4.23 -3.68 -16.54
CA ALA A 42 -4.60 -4.54 -17.66
C ALA A 42 -6.09 -4.95 -17.63
N THR A 43 -6.65 -5.24 -16.46
CA THR A 43 -8.05 -5.69 -16.32
C THR A 43 -9.06 -4.53 -16.24
N GLU A 44 -8.71 -3.45 -15.54
CA GLU A 44 -9.64 -2.36 -15.20
C GLU A 44 -9.33 -1.06 -15.94
N GLY A 45 -8.19 -0.98 -16.64
CA GLY A 45 -7.71 0.20 -17.38
C GLY A 45 -7.17 1.32 -16.48
N ASN A 46 -7.77 1.51 -15.30
CA ASN A 46 -7.31 2.48 -14.31
C ASN A 46 -7.56 1.98 -12.87
N ILE A 47 -6.76 2.48 -11.93
CA ILE A 47 -6.81 2.09 -10.52
C ILE A 47 -8.14 2.52 -9.86
N GLN A 48 -8.75 3.63 -10.30
CA GLN A 48 -10.02 4.09 -9.73
C GLN A 48 -11.16 3.12 -10.01
N SER A 49 -11.24 2.55 -11.22
CA SER A 49 -12.22 1.52 -11.58
C SER A 49 -12.12 0.31 -10.66
N PHE A 50 -10.89 -0.12 -10.36
CA PHE A 50 -10.64 -1.22 -9.42
C PHE A 50 -11.12 -0.92 -8.00
N PHE A 51 -10.86 0.29 -7.50
CA PHE A 51 -11.32 0.71 -6.19
C PHE A 51 -12.84 0.89 -6.11
N ARG A 52 -13.50 1.37 -7.18
CA ARG A 52 -14.97 1.44 -7.22
C ARG A 52 -15.62 0.06 -7.13
N LYS A 53 -15.02 -0.97 -7.73
CA LYS A 53 -15.54 -2.34 -7.64
C LYS A 53 -15.39 -2.95 -6.24
N HIS A 54 -14.29 -2.65 -5.56
CA HIS A 54 -13.99 -3.24 -4.25
C HIS A 54 -14.56 -2.43 -3.06
N ALA A 55 -14.66 -1.11 -3.19
CA ALA A 55 -15.18 -0.22 -2.14
C ALA A 55 -16.01 0.94 -2.74
N PRO A 56 -17.16 0.64 -3.37
CA PRO A 56 -18.05 1.65 -3.91
C PRO A 56 -18.62 2.54 -2.78
N SER A 57 -18.76 3.83 -3.05
CA SER A 57 -19.42 4.76 -2.13
C SER A 57 -20.08 5.91 -2.89
N ASP A 58 -21.39 6.07 -2.74
CA ASP A 58 -22.15 7.17 -3.37
C ASP A 58 -21.79 8.56 -2.82
N LYS A 59 -21.26 8.61 -1.60
CA LYS A 59 -20.88 9.87 -0.92
C LYS A 59 -19.38 10.15 -0.97
N GLY A 60 -18.59 9.23 -1.52
CA GLY A 60 -17.14 9.30 -1.54
C GLY A 60 -16.58 9.97 -2.79
N PRO A 61 -15.37 10.55 -2.72
CA PRO A 61 -14.71 11.14 -3.89
C PRO A 61 -14.53 10.06 -4.98
N TYR A 62 -14.87 10.41 -6.23
CA TYR A 62 -14.78 9.51 -7.39
C TYR A 62 -15.63 8.23 -7.31
N GLY A 63 -16.66 8.20 -6.44
CA GLY A 63 -17.49 7.01 -6.21
C GLY A 63 -16.80 5.93 -5.36
N ILE A 64 -15.73 6.29 -4.67
CA ILE A 64 -14.87 5.39 -3.88
C ILE A 64 -14.92 5.82 -2.42
N SER A 65 -14.90 4.87 -1.48
CA SER A 65 -14.82 5.18 -0.06
C SER A 65 -13.63 6.12 0.27
N ALA A 66 -13.90 7.18 1.03
CA ALA A 66 -12.89 8.17 1.39
C ALA A 66 -11.75 7.56 2.21
N GLU A 67 -12.05 6.57 3.05
CA GLU A 67 -11.06 5.84 3.86
C GLU A 67 -10.05 5.06 3.02
N LEU A 68 -10.49 4.46 1.91
CA LEU A 68 -9.60 3.74 0.99
C LEU A 68 -8.68 4.71 0.25
N MET A 69 -9.22 5.84 -0.22
CA MET A 69 -8.42 6.87 -0.88
C MET A 69 -7.40 7.50 0.06
N ASP A 70 -7.77 7.78 1.32
CA ASP A 70 -6.86 8.27 2.35
C ASP A 70 -5.74 7.25 2.64
N THR A 71 -6.09 5.97 2.75
CA THR A 71 -5.11 4.87 2.91
C THR A 71 -4.14 4.77 1.73
N TYR A 72 -4.65 4.85 0.49
CA TYR A 72 -3.83 4.81 -0.72
C TYR A 72 -2.84 5.98 -0.79
N VAL A 73 -3.31 7.19 -0.50
CA VAL A 73 -2.45 8.39 -0.53
C VAL A 73 -1.40 8.34 0.59
N LYS A 74 -1.78 7.93 1.80
CA LYS A 74 -0.84 7.77 2.93
C LYS A 74 0.27 6.75 2.61
N SER A 75 -0.09 5.60 2.04
CA SER A 75 0.88 4.59 1.64
C SER A 75 1.81 5.06 0.51
N CYS A 76 1.29 5.80 -0.47
CA CYS A 76 2.10 6.34 -1.57
C CYS A 76 3.10 7.41 -1.10
N GLY A 77 2.67 8.30 -0.20
CA GLY A 77 3.49 9.39 0.32
C GLY A 77 4.73 8.95 1.11
N GLU A 78 4.70 7.78 1.73
CA GLU A 78 5.88 7.24 2.43
C GLU A 78 6.89 6.58 1.51
N SER A 79 6.45 5.90 0.45
CA SER A 79 7.33 5.30 -0.55
C SER A 79 8.23 6.35 -1.21
N THR A 80 7.70 7.57 -1.44
CA THR A 80 8.48 8.70 -1.99
C THR A 80 9.47 9.30 -0.98
N ARG A 81 9.16 9.30 0.32
CA ARG A 81 10.04 9.88 1.35
C ARG A 81 11.22 8.99 1.73
N GLU A 82 11.09 7.67 1.57
CA GLU A 82 12.20 6.74 1.80
C GLU A 82 13.28 6.89 0.71
N LEU A 83 12.91 7.19 -0.54
CA LEU A 83 13.87 7.41 -1.64
C LEU A 83 14.69 8.70 -1.49
N ASP A 84 14.12 9.75 -0.87
CA ASP A 84 14.82 11.02 -0.65
C ASP A 84 15.89 10.94 0.45
N ARG A 85 15.87 9.87 1.28
CA ARG A 85 16.91 9.59 2.28
C ARG A 85 18.02 8.65 1.80
N ILE A 86 17.98 8.22 0.53
CA ILE A 86 19.02 7.37 -0.09
C ILE A 86 19.80 8.21 -1.11
N HIS A 87 20.37 9.32 -0.64
CA HIS A 87 21.58 9.91 -1.23
C HIS A 87 22.43 10.45 -0.06
N PRO A 88 23.76 10.33 -0.15
CA PRO A 88 24.68 10.28 0.99
C PRO A 88 24.77 11.54 1.84
#